data_AF-A0A1Q7SX80-F1
#
_entry.id   AF-A0A1Q7SX80-F1
#
_cell.length_a   1.000
_cell.length_b   1.000
_cell.length_c   1.000
_cell.angle_alpha   90.00
_cell.angle_beta   90.00
_cell.angle_gamma   90.00
#
_symmetry.space_group_name_H-M   'P 1'
#
loop_
_entity.id
_entity.type
_entity.pdbx_description
1 polymer ?
#
loop_
_entity_poly.entity_id
_entity_poly.type
_entity_poly.pdbx_seq_one_letter_code
_entity_poly.pdbx_strand_id
1 'polypeptide(L)'
;MQRAIAIAGQQNDGIHLSLDMDALDPKEAPGVGTPVRGGLTYREAHLAMEIIADSHQLVAMDVVEVNPILDRENATALLAVELVLSALGKKIL
;
A
#
# COMPACT_ATOMS: atom_id res chain seq x y z
N MET A 1 -8.69 -2.36 9.05
CA MET A 1 -9.12 -1.59 7.86
C MET A 1 -10.50 -0.98 7.95
N GLN A 2 -11.59 -1.73 8.18
CA GLN A 2 -12.96 -1.18 8.21
C GLN A 2 -13.14 0.03 9.16
N ARG A 3 -12.60 -0.04 10.38
CA ARG A 3 -12.62 1.08 11.33
C ARG A 3 -11.86 2.31 10.81
N ALA A 4 -10.73 2.11 10.13
CA ALA A 4 -9.94 3.20 9.59
C ALA A 4 -10.69 3.91 8.45
N ILE A 5 -11.29 3.15 7.53
CA ILE A 5 -12.14 3.67 6.45
C ILE A 5 -13.35 4.42 7.03
N ALA A 6 -14.02 3.85 8.03
CA ALA A 6 -15.16 4.52 8.68
C ALA A 6 -14.78 5.85 9.38
N ILE A 7 -13.54 6.00 9.82
CA ILE A 7 -13.02 7.24 10.42
C ILE A 7 -12.58 8.23 9.34
N ALA A 8 -11.82 7.75 8.34
CA ALA A 8 -11.27 8.61 7.29
C ALA A 8 -12.35 9.08 6.29
N GLY A 9 -13.31 8.21 5.95
CA GLY A 9 -14.39 8.48 4.99
C GLY A 9 -15.66 9.06 5.60
N GLN A 10 -15.63 9.50 6.87
CA GLN A 10 -16.81 9.83 7.66
C GLN A 10 -17.62 11.03 7.14
N GLN A 11 -16.98 11.94 6.39
CA GLN A 11 -17.62 13.13 5.81
C GLN A 11 -17.91 12.99 4.30
N ASN A 12 -17.71 11.80 3.71
CA ASN A 12 -17.87 11.53 2.27
C ASN A 12 -16.99 12.38 1.33
N ASP A 13 -15.96 13.06 1.84
CA ASP A 13 -15.02 13.85 1.03
C ASP A 13 -13.98 12.99 0.28
N GLY A 14 -14.05 11.67 0.44
CA GLY A 14 -13.09 10.71 -0.11
C GLY A 14 -11.89 10.47 0.82
N ILE A 15 -11.05 9.52 0.42
CA ILE A 15 -9.86 9.06 1.14
C ILE A 15 -8.65 9.34 0.26
N HIS A 16 -7.67 10.04 0.85
CA HIS A 16 -6.31 10.10 0.31
C HIS A 16 -5.46 9.04 1.01
N LEU A 17 -4.86 8.13 0.24
CA LEU A 17 -3.94 7.12 0.76
C LEU A 17 -2.49 7.53 0.51
N SER A 18 -1.75 7.87 1.57
CA SER A 18 -0.30 8.01 1.51
C SER A 18 0.35 6.70 1.94
N LEU A 19 0.87 5.93 0.99
CA LEU A 19 1.52 4.65 1.23
C LEU A 19 3.04 4.82 1.20
N ASP A 20 3.65 4.72 2.38
CA ASP A 20 5.09 4.53 2.52
C ASP A 20 5.44 3.05 2.35
N MET A 21 6.38 2.74 1.46
CA MET A 21 6.81 1.37 1.22
C MET A 21 7.58 0.78 2.41
N ASP A 22 8.10 1.60 3.32
CA ASP A 22 8.78 1.13 4.54
C ASP A 22 7.82 0.57 5.60
N ALA A 23 6.50 0.74 5.42
CA ALA A 23 5.47 0.13 6.24
C ALA A 23 5.40 -1.39 6.07
N LEU A 24 5.93 -1.91 4.96
CA LEU A 24 6.02 -3.34 4.69
C LEU A 24 7.27 -3.93 5.35
N ASP A 25 7.20 -5.22 5.69
CA ASP A 25 8.38 -5.90 6.25
C ASP A 25 9.52 -5.87 5.22
N PRO A 26 10.79 -5.61 5.62
CA PRO A 26 11.92 -5.54 4.72
C PRO A 26 12.19 -6.83 3.93
N LYS A 27 11.57 -7.96 4.32
CA LYS A 27 11.56 -9.18 3.51
C LYS A 27 10.74 -9.05 2.22
N GLU A 28 9.67 -8.26 2.27
CA GLU A 28 8.79 -7.99 1.13
C GLU A 28 9.26 -6.75 0.37
N ALA A 29 9.65 -5.69 1.09
CA ALA A 29 10.08 -4.39 0.54
C ALA A 29 11.52 -4.04 0.96
N PRO A 30 12.56 -4.70 0.39
CA PRO A 30 13.95 -4.43 0.76
C PRO A 30 14.49 -3.05 0.33
N GLY A 31 13.89 -2.45 -0.70
CA GLY A 31 14.32 -1.22 -1.36
C GLY A 31 13.67 0.02 -0.78
N VAL A 32 13.92 0.30 0.49
CA VAL A 32 13.40 1.49 1.21
C VAL A 32 14.50 2.16 2.01
N GLY A 33 14.36 3.47 2.28
CA GLY A 33 15.37 4.24 3.02
C GLY A 33 15.57 3.78 4.46
N THR A 34 14.49 3.43 5.16
CA THR A 34 14.49 3.13 6.60
C THR A 34 13.81 1.80 6.91
N PRO A 35 14.44 0.64 6.64
CA PRO A 35 13.80 -0.66 6.84
C PRO A 35 13.55 -0.97 8.33
N VAL A 36 12.30 -1.26 8.71
CA VAL A 36 11.90 -1.62 10.08
C VAL A 36 11.27 -3.01 10.12
N ARG A 37 11.77 -3.90 10.99
CA ARG A 37 11.26 -5.28 11.10
C ARG A 37 9.86 -5.34 11.70
N GLY A 38 9.08 -6.34 11.28
CA GLY A 38 7.73 -6.57 11.79
C GLY A 38 6.67 -5.70 11.13
N GLY A 39 6.95 -5.25 9.91
CA GLY A 39 6.00 -4.53 9.07
C GLY A 39 4.96 -5.45 8.45
N LEU A 40 4.14 -4.88 7.56
CA LEU A 40 3.10 -5.62 6.85
C LEU A 40 3.69 -6.67 5.92
N THR A 41 3.07 -7.85 5.89
CA THR A 41 3.34 -8.83 4.85
C THR A 41 2.71 -8.40 3.51
N TYR A 42 3.16 -9.00 2.40
CA TYR A 42 2.56 -8.78 1.08
C TYR A 42 1.03 -8.95 1.11
N ARG A 43 0.55 -10.05 1.70
CA ARG A 43 -0.87 -10.40 1.72
C ARG A 43 -1.70 -9.41 2.53
N GLU A 44 -1.17 -8.90 3.64
CA GLU A 44 -1.86 -7.92 4.48
C GLU A 44 -1.97 -6.57 3.75
N ALA A 45 -0.89 -6.11 3.12
CA ALA A 45 -0.90 -4.89 2.32
C ALA A 45 -1.86 -5.02 1.13
N HIS A 46 -1.81 -6.13 0.40
CA HIS A 46 -2.69 -6.40 -0.72
C HIS A 46 -4.17 -6.39 -0.31
N LEU A 47 -4.52 -7.09 0.76
CA LEU A 47 -5.87 -7.11 1.30
C LEU A 47 -6.32 -5.71 1.77
N ALA A 48 -5.42 -4.93 2.36
CA ALA A 48 -5.73 -3.56 2.76
C ALA A 48 -6.08 -2.69 1.54
N MET A 49 -5.35 -2.83 0.44
CA MET A 49 -5.62 -2.12 -0.82
C MET A 49 -6.95 -2.56 -1.45
N GLU A 50 -7.27 -3.85 -1.46
CA GLU A 50 -8.56 -4.36 -1.94
C GLU A 50 -9.73 -3.80 -1.12
N ILE A 51 -9.62 -3.75 0.21
CA ILE A 51 -10.66 -3.18 1.07
C ILE A 51 -10.83 -1.67 0.83
N ILE A 52 -9.74 -0.95 0.54
CA ILE A 52 -9.81 0.47 0.15
C ILE A 52 -10.51 0.61 -1.20
N ALA A 53 -10.19 -0.22 -2.19
CA ALA A 53 -10.85 -0.19 -3.50
C ALA A 53 -12.35 -0.47 -3.39
N ASP A 54 -12.74 -1.49 -2.62
CA ASP A 54 -14.14 -1.87 -2.38
C ASP A 54 -14.94 -0.82 -1.59
N SER A 55 -14.26 0.11 -0.89
CA SER A 55 -14.94 1.25 -0.25
C SER A 55 -15.50 2.25 -1.25
N HIS A 56 -14.95 2.29 -2.48
CA HIS A 56 -15.25 3.32 -3.49
C HIS A 56 -15.02 4.76 -3.02
N GLN A 57 -14.20 4.97 -1.99
CA GLN A 57 -13.91 6.29 -1.42
C GLN A 57 -12.50 6.79 -1.77
N LEU A 58 -11.63 5.99 -2.38
CA LEU A 58 -10.28 6.42 -2.74
C LEU A 58 -10.31 7.51 -3.83
N VAL A 59 -9.79 8.70 -3.52
CA VAL A 59 -9.75 9.85 -4.47
C VAL A 59 -8.34 10.21 -4.91
N ALA A 60 -7.34 9.86 -4.12
CA ALA A 60 -5.93 10.09 -4.41
C ALA A 60 -5.08 9.03 -3.72
N MET A 61 -3.89 8.78 -4.26
CA MET A 61 -2.90 7.89 -3.65
C MET A 61 -1.49 8.36 -3.97
N ASP A 62 -0.67 8.50 -2.92
CA ASP A 62 0.77 8.69 -3.03
C ASP A 62 1.48 7.38 -2.67
N VAL A 63 2.52 7.03 -3.42
CA VAL A 63 3.39 5.88 -3.14
C VAL A 63 4.83 6.37 -3.07
N VAL A 64 5.43 6.26 -1.90
CA VAL A 64 6.68 6.95 -1.57
C VAL A 64 7.74 6.00 -1.02
N GLU A 65 8.96 6.52 -0.83
CA GLU A 65 10.11 5.86 -0.20
C GLU A 65 10.62 4.58 -0.89
N VAL A 66 10.25 4.35 -2.16
CA VAL A 66 10.96 3.37 -2.99
C VAL A 66 12.38 3.88 -3.25
N ASN A 67 13.37 3.09 -2.86
CA ASN A 67 14.78 3.36 -3.05
C ASN A 67 15.44 2.28 -3.94
N PRO A 68 15.60 2.53 -5.25
CA PRO A 68 16.19 1.57 -6.19
C PRO A 68 17.63 1.15 -5.87
N ILE A 69 18.38 1.96 -5.12
CA ILE A 69 19.78 1.64 -4.75
C ILE A 69 19.82 0.48 -3.76
N LEU A 70 18.83 0.39 -2.88
CA LEU A 70 18.72 -0.64 -1.84
C LEU A 70 17.86 -1.84 -2.28
N ASP A 71 17.12 -1.68 -3.37
CA ASP A 71 16.20 -2.69 -3.87
C ASP A 71 16.93 -3.87 -4.53
N ARG A 72 16.25 -5.00 -4.62
CA ARG A 72 16.76 -6.21 -5.26
C ARG A 72 15.93 -6.52 -6.48
N GLU A 73 16.53 -6.40 -7.66
CA GLU A 73 15.84 -6.68 -8.93
C GLU A 73 14.51 -5.93 -9.06
N ASN A 74 14.45 -4.71 -8.51
CA ASN A 74 13.27 -3.84 -8.50
C ASN A 74 12.05 -4.45 -7.77
N ALA A 75 12.26 -5.41 -6.87
CA ALA A 75 11.20 -6.12 -6.16
C ALA A 75 10.26 -5.19 -5.40
N THR A 76 10.79 -4.18 -4.72
CA THR A 76 9.98 -3.21 -3.95
C THR A 76 9.15 -2.33 -4.88
N ALA A 77 9.73 -1.89 -6.00
CA ALA A 77 8.99 -1.11 -6.99
C ALA A 77 7.91 -1.95 -7.71
N LEU A 78 8.18 -3.23 -8.02
CA LEU A 78 7.16 -4.15 -8.56
C LEU A 78 6.03 -4.38 -7.56
N LEU A 79 6.38 -4.58 -6.29
CA LEU A 79 5.42 -4.68 -5.20
C LEU A 79 4.55 -3.41 -5.07
N ALA A 80 5.16 -2.23 -5.11
CA ALA A 80 4.45 -0.96 -5.11
C ALA A 80 3.42 -0.88 -6.26
N VAL A 81 3.80 -1.28 -7.48
CA VAL A 81 2.89 -1.34 -8.63
C VAL A 81 1.73 -2.30 -8.37
N GLU A 82 1.99 -3.48 -7.80
CA GLU A 82 0.92 -4.44 -7.48
C GLU A 82 -0.07 -3.88 -6.46
N LEU A 83 0.41 -3.20 -5.42
CA LEU A 83 -0.45 -2.58 -4.40
C LEU A 83 -1.30 -1.45 -4.99
N VAL A 84 -0.72 -0.62 -5.86
CA VAL A 84 -1.48 0.42 -6.60
C VAL A 84 -2.58 -0.24 -7.44
N LEU A 85 -2.28 -1.30 -8.16
CA LEU A 85 -3.27 -2.00 -8.98
C LEU A 85 -4.42 -2.55 -8.12
N SER A 86 -4.12 -3.13 -6.96
CA SER A 86 -5.15 -3.58 -6.01
C SER A 86 -6.01 -2.44 -5.49
N ALA A 87 -5.40 -1.29 -5.15
CA ALA A 87 -6.11 -0.09 -4.70
C ALA A 87 -7.01 0.51 -5.79
N LEU A 88 -6.65 0.28 -7.06
CA LEU A 88 -7.43 0.67 -8.24
C LEU A 88 -8.39 -0.43 -8.73
N GLY A 89 -8.59 -1.49 -7.94
CA GLY A 89 -9.65 -2.49 -8.18
C GLY A 89 -9.22 -3.75 -8.94
N LYS A 90 -7.92 -4.00 -9.13
CA LYS A 90 -7.44 -5.32 -9.57
C LYS A 90 -7.83 -6.36 -8.52
N LYS A 91 -8.55 -7.39 -8.94
CA LYS A 91 -8.95 -8.54 -8.12
C LYS A 91 -8.20 -9.79 -8.56
N ILE A 92 -8.05 -10.74 -7.65
CA ILE A 92 -7.47 -12.06 -7.95
C ILE A 92 -8.39 -12.90 -8.86
N LEU A 93 -9.72 -12.69 -8.76
CA LEU A 93 -10.77 -13.40 -9.51
C LEU A 93 -11.71 -12.43 -10.21
#